data_AF-A0A914V7W8-F1
#
_entry.id   AF-A0A914V7W8-F1
#
_cell.length_a   1.000
_cell.length_b   1.000
_cell.length_c   1.000
_cell.angle_alpha   90.00
_cell.angle_beta   90.00
_cell.angle_gamma   90.00
#
_symmetry.space_group_name_H-M   'P 1'
#
loop_
_entity.id
_entity.type
_entity.pdbx_description
1 polymer ?
#
loop_
_entity_poly.entity_id
_entity_poly.type
_entity_poly.pdbx_seq_one_letter_code
_entity_poly.pdbx_strand_id
1 'polypeptide(L)'
;MMDKMKQKAIEHHNAALMDSMNPLVVMDNLCACLLSVVEKEFINESNLTRRDRNRELLSILFRKREELEPFECFVEALNKTDASHEVMAKAILKTYNYGNGVAVFEKVSRTSLSDDGENKYELQT
;
A
#
# COMPACT_ATOMS: atom_id res chain seq x y z
N MET A 1 -3.92 -15.50 11.48
CA MET A 1 -2.58 -15.08 11.06
C MET A 1 -2.67 -14.76 9.60
N MET A 2 -2.02 -13.69 9.14
CA MET A 2 -2.09 -13.21 7.77
C MET A 2 -1.82 -14.35 6.77
N ASP A 3 -2.59 -14.40 5.67
CA ASP A 3 -2.32 -15.39 4.65
C ASP A 3 -0.95 -15.18 3.98
N LYS A 4 -0.38 -16.29 3.46
CA LYS A 4 0.98 -16.30 2.92
C LYS A 4 1.15 -15.40 1.70
N MET A 5 0.11 -15.16 0.91
CA MET A 5 0.18 -14.34 -0.30
C MET A 5 0.16 -12.86 0.07
N LYS A 6 -0.70 -12.46 1.01
CA LYS A 6 -0.70 -11.10 1.60
C LYS A 6 0.64 -10.77 2.24
N GLN A 7 1.17 -11.69 3.05
CA GLN A 7 2.48 -11.51 3.69
C GLN A 7 3.60 -11.36 2.63
N LYS A 8 3.65 -12.26 1.63
CA LYS A 8 4.65 -12.18 0.55
C LYS A 8 4.55 -10.88 -0.25
N ALA A 9 3.35 -10.36 -0.48
CA ALA A 9 3.17 -9.10 -1.19
C ALA A 9 3.78 -7.92 -0.43
N ILE A 10 3.61 -7.87 0.90
CA ILE A 10 4.26 -6.86 1.75
C ILE A 10 5.77 -7.07 1.77
N GLU A 11 6.24 -8.32 1.96
CA GLU A 11 7.66 -8.65 2.03
C GLU A 11 8.42 -8.33 0.73
N HIS A 12 7.76 -8.44 -0.43
CA HIS A 12 8.33 -8.06 -1.72
C HIS A 12 8.72 -6.57 -1.77
N HIS A 13 7.99 -5.72 -1.05
CA HIS A 13 8.22 -4.27 -0.98
C HIS A 13 8.92 -3.84 0.32
N ASN A 14 9.46 -4.79 1.10
CA ASN A 14 9.99 -4.53 2.43
C ASN A 14 11.14 -3.51 2.44
N ALA A 15 12.02 -3.53 1.44
CA ALA A 15 13.11 -2.55 1.35
C ALA A 15 12.57 -1.11 1.26
N ALA A 16 11.60 -0.86 0.37
CA ALA A 16 10.96 0.43 0.22
C ALA A 16 10.22 0.85 1.49
N LEU A 17 9.47 -0.08 2.11
CA LEU A 17 8.80 0.15 3.38
C LEU A 17 9.78 0.57 4.48
N MET A 18 10.90 -0.13 4.63
CA MET A 18 11.91 0.20 5.63
C MET A 18 12.54 1.58 5.41
N ASP A 19 12.71 1.98 4.15
CA ASP A 19 13.43 3.19 3.79
C ASP A 19 12.55 4.45 3.80
N SER A 20 11.30 4.38 3.35
CA SER A 20 10.46 5.57 3.15
C SER A 20 9.20 5.63 4.01
N MET A 21 8.71 4.51 4.57
CA MET A 21 7.49 4.52 5.37
C MET A 21 7.69 5.27 6.68
N ASN A 22 6.75 6.14 7.03
CA ASN A 22 6.64 6.69 8.38
C ASN A 22 5.68 5.83 9.22
N PRO A 23 6.19 4.98 10.14
CA PRO A 23 5.36 4.02 10.85
C PRO A 23 4.37 4.68 11.80
N LEU A 24 4.69 5.87 12.34
CA LEU A 24 3.81 6.56 13.29
C LEU A 24 2.55 7.09 12.59
N VAL A 25 2.73 7.71 11.42
CA VAL A 25 1.60 8.25 10.65
C VAL A 25 0.73 7.13 10.07
N VAL A 26 1.36 6.06 9.59
CA VAL A 26 0.62 4.87 9.14
C VAL A 26 -0.13 4.24 10.30
N MET A 27 0.49 4.13 11.48
CA MET A 27 -0.12 3.59 12.69
C MET A 27 -1.37 4.38 13.13
N ASP A 28 -1.36 5.70 12.99
CA ASP A 28 -2.51 6.55 13.30
C ASP A 28 -3.69 6.34 12.34
N ASN A 29 -3.42 5.86 11.13
CA ASN A 29 -4.43 5.60 10.09
C ASN A 29 -4.89 4.13 10.02
N LEU A 30 -4.31 3.23 10.82
CA LEU A 30 -4.74 1.84 10.88
C LEU A 30 -6.17 1.71 11.43
N CYS A 31 -6.85 0.64 11.03
CA CYS A 31 -8.14 0.27 11.58
C CYS A 31 -8.14 0.31 13.12
N ALA A 32 -9.23 0.83 13.68
CA ALA A 32 -9.42 0.85 15.13
C ALA A 32 -9.26 -0.55 15.72
N CYS A 33 -8.65 -0.64 16.90
CA CYS A 33 -8.40 -1.89 17.64
C CYS A 33 -7.46 -2.90 16.96
N LEU A 34 -6.91 -2.62 15.78
CA LEU A 34 -5.94 -3.52 15.15
C LEU A 34 -4.68 -3.66 16.01
N LEU A 35 -4.21 -2.54 16.56
CA LEU A 35 -3.14 -2.50 17.56
C LEU A 35 -3.71 -2.22 18.94
N SER A 36 -3.27 -3.00 19.92
CA SER A 36 -3.48 -2.73 21.34
C SER A 36 -2.67 -1.50 21.77
N VAL A 37 -3.05 -0.93 22.92
CA VAL A 37 -2.32 0.20 23.52
C VAL A 37 -0.85 -0.15 23.73
N VAL A 38 -0.57 -1.34 24.28
CA VAL A 38 0.81 -1.82 24.54
C VAL A 38 1.63 -1.94 23.26
N GLU A 39 1.05 -2.45 22.16
CA GLU A 39 1.75 -2.53 20.88
C GLU A 39 2.06 -1.15 20.29
N LYS A 40 1.13 -0.20 20.43
CA LYS A 40 1.37 1.20 20.00
C LYS A 40 2.46 1.86 20.82
N GLU A 41 2.44 1.67 22.14
CA GLU A 41 3.48 2.19 23.05
C GLU A 41 4.85 1.61 22.71
N PHE A 42 4.94 0.30 22.48
CA PHE A 42 6.18 -0.38 22.09
C PHE A 42 6.75 0.18 20.77
N ILE A 43 5.91 0.37 19.74
CA ILE A 43 6.36 0.98 18.48
C ILE A 43 6.76 2.46 18.69
N ASN A 44 6.09 3.17 19.60
CA ASN A 44 6.37 4.59 19.86
C ASN A 44 7.56 4.82 20.80
N GLU A 45 8.24 3.77 21.27
CA GLU A 45 9.41 3.91 22.14
C GLU A 45 10.48 4.82 21.51
N SER A 46 11.00 5.76 22.30
CA SER A 46 11.86 6.85 21.80
C SER A 46 13.24 6.40 21.34
N ASN A 47 13.70 5.24 21.80
CA ASN A 47 14.99 4.63 21.43
C ASN A 47 14.97 3.90 20.09
N LEU A 48 13.80 3.64 19.49
CA LEU A 48 13.70 2.96 18.21
C LEU A 48 13.99 3.90 17.03
N THR A 49 14.73 3.41 16.03
CA THR A 49 14.85 4.12 14.76
C THR A 49 13.57 3.98 13.93
N ARG A 50 13.38 4.82 12.90
CA ARG A 50 12.24 4.65 11.96
C ARG A 50 12.20 3.23 11.37
N ARG A 51 13.36 2.67 11.02
CA ARG A 51 13.49 1.34 10.45
C ARG A 51 13.08 0.25 11.44
N ASP A 52 13.48 0.39 12.70
CA ASP A 52 13.09 -0.55 13.76
C ASP A 52 11.57 -0.51 13.97
N ARG A 53 10.98 0.69 14.05
CA ARG A 53 9.53 0.87 14.15
C ARG A 53 8.77 0.25 12.97
N ASN A 54 9.28 0.41 11.74
CA ASN A 54 8.71 -0.22 10.55
C ASN A 54 8.75 -1.75 10.68
N ARG A 55 9.88 -2.31 11.14
CA ARG A 55 10.03 -3.76 11.35
C ARG A 55 9.05 -4.28 12.41
N GLU A 56 8.94 -3.59 13.54
CA GLU A 56 8.04 -4.01 14.63
C GLU A 56 6.57 -3.91 14.21
N LEU A 57 6.18 -2.83 13.54
CA LEU A 57 4.83 -2.69 13.01
C LEU A 57 4.47 -3.85 12.07
N LEU A 58 5.32 -4.16 11.09
CA LEU A 58 5.06 -5.27 10.17
C LEU A 58 5.03 -6.63 10.88
N SER A 59 5.95 -6.87 11.82
CA SER A 59 5.99 -8.09 12.63
C SER A 59 4.69 -8.28 13.42
N ILE A 60 4.15 -7.22 14.01
CA ILE A 60 2.88 -7.25 14.72
C ILE A 60 1.73 -7.55 13.74
N LEU A 61 1.65 -6.84 12.61
CA LEU A 61 0.61 -7.03 11.60
C LEU A 61 0.55 -8.47 11.08
N PHE A 62 1.69 -9.10 10.82
CA PHE A 62 1.75 -10.49 10.35
C PHE A 62 1.20 -11.50 11.38
N ARG A 63 1.28 -11.17 12.67
CA ARG A 63 0.78 -12.01 13.76
C ARG A 63 -0.70 -11.79 14.07
N LYS A 64 -1.34 -10.76 13.51
CA LYS A 64 -2.76 -10.47 13.75
C LYS A 64 -3.66 -11.57 13.20
N ARG A 65 -4.85 -11.68 13.81
CA ARG A 65 -5.88 -12.60 13.35
C ARG A 65 -6.42 -12.11 12.00
N GLU A 66 -6.71 -13.04 11.10
CA GLU A 66 -7.17 -12.69 9.75
C GLU A 66 -8.52 -11.98 9.78
N GLU A 67 -9.35 -12.30 10.78
CA GLU A 67 -10.64 -11.64 11.07
C GLU A 67 -10.53 -10.13 11.32
N LEU A 68 -9.34 -9.63 11.66
CA LEU A 68 -9.08 -8.19 11.84
C LEU A 68 -8.60 -7.52 10.55
N GLU A 69 -8.55 -8.28 9.45
CA GLU A 69 -8.16 -7.83 8.11
C GLU A 69 -6.87 -6.97 8.10
N PRO A 70 -5.77 -7.46 8.73
CA PRO A 70 -4.57 -6.65 8.94
C PRO A 70 -3.92 -6.14 7.66
N PHE A 71 -4.05 -6.87 6.55
CA PHE A 71 -3.51 -6.48 5.25
C PHE A 71 -4.31 -5.33 4.64
N GLU A 72 -5.62 -5.48 4.57
CA GLU A 72 -6.55 -4.47 4.05
C GLU A 72 -6.41 -3.18 4.84
N CYS A 73 -6.41 -3.27 6.18
CA CYS A 73 -6.20 -2.15 7.07
C CYS A 73 -4.84 -1.47 6.86
N PHE A 74 -3.78 -2.23 6.63
CA PHE A 74 -2.45 -1.68 6.36
C PHE A 74 -2.39 -0.94 5.02
N VAL A 75 -2.91 -1.55 3.96
CA VAL A 75 -2.99 -0.95 2.61
C VAL A 75 -3.84 0.33 2.64
N GLU A 76 -4.97 0.31 3.35
CA GLU A 76 -5.83 1.48 3.50
C GLU A 76 -5.13 2.60 4.29
N ALA A 77 -4.41 2.26 5.36
CA ALA A 77 -3.65 3.25 6.14
C ALA A 77 -2.54 3.91 5.31
N LEU A 78 -1.84 3.14 4.48
CA LEU A 78 -0.88 3.68 3.51
C LEU A 78 -1.55 4.66 2.53
N ASN A 79 -2.70 4.28 1.96
CA ASN A 79 -3.46 5.14 1.05
C ASN A 79 -3.92 6.46 1.70
N LYS A 80 -4.17 6.47 3.00
CA LYS A 80 -4.61 7.67 3.75
C LYS A 80 -3.47 8.57 4.22
N THR A 81 -2.21 8.11 4.13
CA THR A 81 -1.07 8.82 4.70
C THR A 81 -0.60 9.98 3.81
N ASP A 82 -0.14 9.68 2.60
CA ASP A 82 0.25 10.67 1.58
C ASP A 82 0.38 10.01 0.20
N ALA A 83 0.68 10.81 -0.83
CA ALA A 83 0.82 10.34 -2.21
C ALA A 83 1.95 9.30 -2.41
N SER A 84 3.03 9.37 -1.63
CA SER A 84 4.13 8.40 -1.72
C SER A 84 3.70 7.05 -1.15
N HIS A 85 2.99 7.05 -0.03
CA HIS A 85 2.45 5.84 0.58
C HIS A 85 1.30 5.26 -0.25
N GLU A 86 0.50 6.08 -0.94
CA GLU A 86 -0.52 5.63 -1.90
C GLU A 86 0.09 4.82 -3.06
N VAL A 87 1.19 5.30 -3.65
CA VAL A 87 1.92 4.55 -4.70
C VAL A 87 2.40 3.20 -4.17
N MET A 88 2.88 3.16 -2.93
CA MET A 88 3.32 1.93 -2.28
C MET A 88 2.17 0.95 -2.02
N ALA A 89 1.03 1.43 -1.53
CA ALA A 89 -0.17 0.64 -1.33
C ALA A 89 -0.66 0.01 -2.63
N LYS A 90 -0.69 0.78 -3.73
CA LYS A 90 -1.01 0.28 -5.08
C LYS A 90 -0.02 -0.80 -5.53
N ALA A 91 1.28 -0.61 -5.29
CA ALA A 91 2.29 -1.60 -5.65
C ALA A 91 2.13 -2.91 -4.87
N ILE A 92 1.82 -2.85 -3.57
CA ILE A 92 1.56 -4.02 -2.72
C ILE A 92 0.31 -4.76 -3.20
N LEU A 93 -0.80 -4.04 -3.42
CA LEU A 93 -2.04 -4.63 -3.94
C LEU A 93 -1.84 -5.28 -5.31
N LYS A 94 -1.09 -4.62 -6.20
CA LYS A 94 -0.73 -5.18 -7.50
C LYS A 94 0.01 -6.50 -7.33
N THR A 95 1.06 -6.54 -6.51
CA THR A 95 1.82 -7.78 -6.26
C THR A 95 0.92 -8.90 -5.71
N TYR A 96 0.03 -8.58 -4.77
CA TYR A 96 -0.93 -9.55 -4.23
C TYR A 96 -1.87 -10.08 -5.32
N ASN A 97 -2.50 -9.20 -6.09
CA ASN A 97 -3.46 -9.57 -7.13
C ASN A 97 -2.82 -10.38 -8.27
N TYR A 98 -1.64 -9.99 -8.74
CA TYR A 98 -0.88 -10.78 -9.73
C TYR A 98 -0.52 -12.16 -9.19
N GLY A 99 -0.08 -12.25 -7.94
CA GLY A 99 0.22 -13.53 -7.28
C GLY A 99 -1.01 -14.43 -7.14
N ASN A 100 -2.20 -13.86 -7.02
CA ASN A 100 -3.48 -14.57 -6.94
C ASN A 100 -4.19 -14.76 -8.30
N GLY A 101 -3.56 -14.40 -9.43
CA GLY A 101 -4.18 -14.51 -10.75
C GLY A 101 -5.36 -13.56 -10.98
N VAL A 102 -5.54 -12.56 -10.11
CA VAL A 102 -6.52 -11.50 -10.27
C VAL A 102 -5.90 -10.46 -11.20
N ALA A 103 -6.29 -10.49 -12.48
CA ALA A 103 -5.90 -9.46 -13.43
C ALA A 103 -6.42 -8.09 -12.96
N VAL A 104 -5.52 -7.24 -12.48
CA VAL A 104 -5.85 -5.84 -12.17
C VAL A 104 -6.02 -5.12 -13.51
N PHE A 105 -7.25 -5.11 -14.03
CA PHE A 105 -7.63 -4.19 -15.10
C PHE A 105 -7.65 -2.79 -14.50
N GLU A 106 -6.51 -2.12 -14.57
CA GLU A 106 -6.42 -0.69 -14.30
C GLU A 106 -7.36 0.01 -15.30
N LYS A 107 -8.48 0.50 -14.78
CA LYS A 107 -9.45 1.28 -15.55
C LYS A 107 -8.77 2.62 -15.83
N VAL A 108 -8.01 2.67 -16.92
CA VAL A 108 -7.49 3.92 -17.46
C VAL A 108 -8.72 4.73 -17.88
N SER A 109 -9.15 5.64 -17.01
CA SER A 109 -10.05 6.71 -17.38
C SER A 109 -9.35 7.51 -18.47
N ARG A 110 -9.61 7.16 -19.74
CA ARG A 110 -9.35 8.05 -20.87
C ARG A 110 -10.27 9.25 -20.69
N THR A 111 -9.77 10.28 -20.01
CA THR A 111 -10.32 11.63 -20.14
C THR A 111 -10.09 12.06 -21.58
N SER A 112 -11.20 12.32 -22.25
CA SER A 112 -11.36 12.81 -23.61
C SER A 112 -10.39 13.94 -23.91
N LEU A 113 -9.56 13.77 -24.94
CA LEU A 113 -9.01 14.90 -25.69
C LEU A 113 -9.79 14.96 -27.01
N SER A 114 -10.30 16.15 -27.27
CA SER A 114 -11.24 16.54 -28.31
C SER A 114 -10.82 16.12 -29.72
N ASP A 115 -11.79 15.62 -30.47
CA ASP A 115 -11.81 15.67 -31.94
C ASP A 115 -11.85 17.14 -32.35
N ASP A 116 -10.69 17.77 -32.51
CA ASP A 116 -10.56 18.98 -33.30
C ASP A 116 -9.91 18.59 -34.63
N GLY A 117 -10.77 18.44 -35.62
CA GLY A 117 -10.41 17.96 -36.95
C GLY A 117 -9.52 18.93 -37.71
N GLU A 118 -8.55 18.40 -38.43
CA GLU A 118 -8.10 18.94 -39.71
C GLU A 118 -7.60 17.78 -40.57
N ASN A 119 -8.49 17.31 -41.44
CA ASN A 119 -8.19 16.36 -42.49
C ASN A 119 -7.81 17.17 -43.74
N LYS A 120 -6.51 17.27 -44.06
CA LYS A 120 -6.02 17.88 -45.31
C LYS A 120 -5.36 16.80 -46.17
N TYR A 121 -6.15 16.17 -47.02
CA TYR A 121 -5.67 15.49 -48.22
C TYR A 121 -5.62 16.51 -49.35
N GLU A 122 -4.43 16.99 -49.72
CA GLU A 122 -4.21 17.62 -51.02
C GLU A 122 -3.63 16.57 -51.98
N LEU A 123 -4.45 16.17 -52.95
CA LEU A 123 -4.05 15.42 -54.15
C LEU A 123 -3.32 16.36 -55.10
N GLN A 124 -2.09 16.02 -55.48
CA GLN A 124 -1.43 16.61 -56.64
C GLN A 124 -1.94 15.93 -57.91
N THR A 125 -2.42 16.75 -58.86
CA THR A 125 -2.79 16.39 -60.25
C THR A 125 -1.58 16.09 -61.11
#